data_AF-A0A7Z0MMW4-F1
#
_entry.id   AF-A0A7Z0MMW4-F1
#
_cell.length_a   1.000
_cell.length_b   1.000
_cell.length_c   1.000
_cell.angle_alpha   90.00
_cell.angle_beta   90.00
_cell.angle_gamma   90.00
#
_symmetry.space_group_name_H-M   'P 1'
#
loop_
_entity.id
_entity.type
_entity.pdbx_description
1 polymer ?
#
loop_
_entity_poly.entity_id
_entity_poly.type
_entity_poly.pdbx_seq_one_letter_code
_entity_poly.pdbx_strand_id
1 'polypeptide(L)' 'MKKVILIFLLMLTSTQIFADCYRGGRAYPTSATVGGMRCGADGYWH' A
#
# COMPACT_ATOMS: atom_id res chain seq x y z
N MET A 1 14.18 12.11 27.53
CA MET A 1 13.66 10.74 27.22
C MET A 1 12.29 10.75 26.56
N LYS A 2 11.30 11.55 26.98
CA LYS A 2 9.95 11.63 26.35
C LYS A 2 9.93 11.84 24.82
N LYS A 3 10.83 12.66 24.27
CA LYS A 3 10.87 12.97 22.83
C LYS A 3 11.26 11.77 21.95
N VAL A 4 12.08 10.85 22.47
CA VAL A 4 12.56 9.67 21.73
C VAL A 4 11.43 8.67 21.53
N ILE A 5 10.57 8.50 22.53
CA ILE A 5 9.39 7.62 22.47
C ILE A 5 8.40 8.10 21.39
N LEU A 6 8.21 9.41 21.26
CA LEU A 6 7.30 10.01 20.29
C LEU A 6 7.79 9.80 18.84
N ILE A 7 9.09 9.93 18.61
CA ILE A 7 9.71 9.64 17.30
C ILE A 7 9.56 8.15 16.95
N PHE A 8 9.76 7.27 17.93
CA PHE A 8 9.62 5.82 17.74
C PHE A 8 8.18 5.41 17.41
N LEU A 9 7.18 6.06 18.03
CA LEU A 9 5.75 5.86 17.73
C LEU A 9 5.37 6.31 16.32
N LEU A 10 5.94 7.43 15.83
CA LEU A 10 5.69 7.94 14.48
C LEU A 10 6.28 7.05 13.37
N MET A 11 7.36 6.32 13.65
CA MET A 11 7.94 5.36 12.70
C MET A 11 7.10 4.08 12.57
N LEU A 12 6.30 3.72 13.58
CA LEU A 12 5.45 2.53 13.55
C LEU A 12 4.18 2.71 12.70
N THR A 13 3.79 3.95 12.40
CA THR A 13 2.57 4.25 11.63
C THR A 13 2.82 4.51 10.14
N SER A 14 4.07 4.48 9.68
CA SER A 14 4.42 4.82 8.29
C SER A 14 4.36 3.65 7.31
N THR A 15 3.98 2.45 7.76
CA THR A 15 3.67 1.34 6.84
C THR A 15 2.31 1.62 6.19
N GLN A 16 2.33 2.43 5.13
CA GLN A 16 1.22 2.50 4.18
C GLN A 16 1.09 1.10 3.57
N ILE A 17 0.19 0.28 4.11
CA ILE A 17 -0.13 -1.03 3.55
C ILE A 17 -0.88 -0.75 2.24
N PHE A 18 -0.13 -0.60 1.15
CA PHE A 18 -0.70 -0.57 -0.19
C PHE A 18 -1.29 -1.95 -0.45
N ALA A 19 -2.60 -2.02 -0.69
CA ALA A 19 -3.24 -3.27 -1.07
C ALA A 19 -2.88 -3.56 -2.54
N ASP A 20 -2.13 -4.64 -2.77
CA ASP A 20 -1.83 -5.13 -4.11
C ASP A 20 -3.10 -5.74 -4.74
N CYS A 21 -3.29 -5.51 -6.03
CA CYS A 21 -4.37 -6.15 -6.78
C CYS A 21 -3.88 -7.46 -7.39
N TYR A 22 -4.71 -8.51 -7.34
CA TYR A 22 -4.38 -9.79 -7.97
C TYR A 22 -5.05 -9.92 -9.33
N ARG A 23 -4.30 -10.41 -10.33
CA ARG A 23 -4.85 -10.76 -11.65
C ARG A 23 -4.05 -11.91 -12.26
N GLY A 24 -4.75 -12.98 -12.66
CA GLY A 24 -4.11 -14.14 -13.28
C GLY A 24 -3.04 -14.81 -12.40
N GLY A 25 -3.24 -14.82 -11.08
CA GLY A 25 -2.29 -15.40 -10.13
C GLY A 25 -1.04 -14.55 -9.82
N ARG A 26 -0.97 -13.31 -10.33
CA ARG A 26 0.11 -12.36 -10.06
C ARG A 26 -0.40 -11.17 -9.25
N ALA A 27 0.40 -10.73 -8.28
CA ALA A 27 0.18 -9.50 -7.53
C ALA A 27 0.71 -8.30 -8.33
N TYR A 28 -0.04 -7.19 -8.32
CA TYR A 28 0.29 -5.94 -8.96
C TYR A 28 0.23 -4.81 -7.94
N PRO A 29 1.23 -3.91 -7.92
CA PRO A 29 1.23 -2.80 -6.98
C PRO A 29 0.11 -1.82 -7.30
N THR A 30 -0.32 -1.07 -6.27
CA THR A 30 -1.18 0.10 -6.45
C THR A 30 -0.65 0.99 -7.58
N SER A 31 -1.54 1.54 -8.39
CA SER A 31 -1.29 2.33 -9.61
C SER A 31 -0.81 1.56 -10.84
N ALA A 32 -0.56 0.25 -10.74
CA ALA A 32 -0.30 -0.56 -11.93
C ALA A 32 -1.51 -0.56 -12.87
N THR A 33 -1.26 -0.43 -14.18
CA THR A 33 -2.30 -0.51 -15.20
C THR A 33 -2.14 -1.80 -15.99
N VAL A 34 -3.18 -2.64 -16.02
CA VAL A 34 -3.19 -3.93 -16.72
C VAL A 34 -4.51 -4.06 -17.47
N GLY A 35 -4.46 -4.25 -18.79
CA GLY A 35 -5.65 -4.49 -19.61
C GLY A 35 -6.71 -3.41 -19.47
N GLY A 36 -6.30 -2.15 -19.41
CA GLY A 36 -7.19 -0.99 -19.29
C GLY A 36 -7.67 -0.65 -17.88
N MET A 37 -7.43 -1.51 -16.88
CA MET A 37 -7.79 -1.26 -15.49
C MET A 37 -6.58 -0.82 -14.66
N ARG A 38 -6.79 0.08 -13.71
CA ARG A 38 -5.80 0.56 -12.76
C ARG A 38 -6.03 -0.09 -11.39
N CYS A 39 -4.96 -0.60 -10.79
CA CYS A 39 -5.01 -1.06 -9.40
C CYS A 39 -5.16 0.14 -8.47
N GLY A 40 -6.27 0.20 -7.73
CA GLY A 40 -6.55 1.22 -6.73
C GLY A 40 -5.74 1.02 -5.46
N ALA A 41 -5.71 2.05 -4.61
CA ALA A 41 -5.07 1.97 -3.30
C ALA A 41 -5.87 1.11 -2.30
N ASP A 42 -7.12 0.80 -2.65
CA ASP A 42 -8.05 -0.08 -1.95
C ASP A 42 -7.83 -1.57 -2.29
N GLY A 43 -6.94 -1.90 -3.23
CA GLY A 43 -6.66 -3.27 -3.65
C GLY A 43 -7.65 -3.81 -4.69
N TYR A 44 -8.48 -2.94 -5.29
CA TYR A 44 -9.42 -3.31 -6.34
C TYR A 44 -9.02 -2.72 -7.71
N TRP A 45 -9.50 -3.36 -8.77
CA TRP A 45 -9.31 -2.90 -10.15
C TRP A 45 -10.42 -1.92 -10.54
N HIS A 46 -10.03 -0.74 -11.06
CA HIS A 46 -10.92 0.30 -11.58
C HIS A 46 -10.67 0.60 -13.05
#